data_AF-A0A2T7UKW2-F1
#
_entry.id   AF-A0A2T7UKW2-F1
#
_cell.length_a   1.000
_cell.length_b   1.000
_cell.length_c   1.000
_cell.angle_alpha   90.00
_cell.angle_beta   90.00
_cell.angle_gamma   90.00
#
_symmetry.space_group_name_H-M   'P 1'
#
loop_
_entity.id
_entity.type
_entity.pdbx_description
1 polymer ?
#
loop_
_entity_poly.entity_id
_entity_poly.type
_entity_poly.pdbx_seq_one_letter_code
_entity_poly.pdbx_strand_id
1 'polypeptide(L)'
;MLNLVRLRDQARYEDGRTATGAEAYAAYGRDSGPIFRRLGGSILWSGRPELMLIGPEAERWHIAFVAAYPSGQAFIDMIRDAEYQRAAQHRTAAVADSRLIRMAPGTPGAGFA
;
A
#
# COMPACT_ATOMS: atom_id res chain seq x y z
N MET A 1 -4.36 -7.05 -5.39
CA MET A 1 -3.02 -6.80 -4.81
C MET A 1 -3.15 -6.70 -3.30
N LEU A 2 -2.63 -7.67 -2.55
CA LEU A 2 -2.52 -7.59 -1.09
C LEU A 2 -1.33 -6.71 -0.72
N ASN A 3 -1.56 -5.74 0.15
CA ASN A 3 -0.54 -4.85 0.69
C ASN A 3 -0.40 -5.09 2.18
N LEU A 4 0.82 -5.37 2.62
CA LEU A 4 1.23 -5.30 4.01
C LEU A 4 2.35 -4.26 4.10
N VAL A 5 2.18 -3.25 4.96
CA VAL A 5 3.11 -2.12 5.01
C VAL A 5 3.52 -1.84 6.44
N ARG A 6 4.84 -1.84 6.67
CA ARG A 6 5.47 -1.36 7.89
C ARG A 6 6.05 0.01 7.60
N LEU A 7 5.60 0.99 8.37
CA LEU A 7 6.05 2.37 8.27
C LEU A 7 7.27 2.62 9.15
N ARG A 8 8.06 3.62 8.78
CA ARG A 8 9.09 4.18 9.64
C ARG A 8 8.46 5.05 10.71
N ASP A 9 9.14 5.20 11.84
CA ASP A 9 8.76 6.22 12.83
C ASP A 9 8.95 7.62 12.24
N GLN A 10 10.10 7.85 11.60
CA GLN A 10 10.41 9.08 10.86
C GLN A 10 10.59 8.78 9.36
N ALA A 11 9.90 9.54 8.51
CA ALA A 11 10.03 9.45 7.07
C ALA A 11 11.40 9.96 6.62
N ARG A 12 11.93 9.37 5.53
CA ARG A 12 13.22 9.75 4.95
C ARG A 12 13.02 10.44 3.59
N TYR A 13 12.79 11.75 3.63
CA TYR A 13 12.79 12.57 2.42
C TYR A 13 14.19 13.09 2.11
N GLU A 14 14.55 13.13 0.83
CA GLU A 14 15.85 13.65 0.38
C GLU A 14 15.94 15.18 0.49
N ASP A 15 14.80 15.88 0.47
CA ASP A 15 14.73 17.35 0.58
C ASP A 15 14.78 17.88 2.02
N GLY A 16 15.00 16.99 3.00
CA GLY A 16 15.19 17.35 4.41
C GLY A 16 13.90 17.69 5.17
N ARG A 17 12.71 17.58 4.56
CA ARG A 17 11.45 17.82 5.29
C ARG A 17 11.29 16.79 6.42
N THR A 18 10.77 17.24 7.55
CA THR A 18 10.47 16.36 8.69
C THR A 18 9.02 15.92 8.66
N ALA A 19 8.79 14.61 8.74
CA ALA A 19 7.48 14.00 8.89
C ALA A 19 7.65 12.60 9.50
N THR A 20 6.59 12.10 10.14
CA THR A 20 6.49 10.69 10.51
C THR A 20 6.24 9.82 9.27
N GLY A 21 6.53 8.52 9.34
CA GLY A 21 6.16 7.61 8.26
C GLY A 21 4.65 7.55 8.01
N ALA A 22 3.84 7.73 9.06
CA ALA A 22 2.37 7.80 8.95
C ALA A 22 1.90 9.02 8.15
N GLU A 23 2.42 10.21 8.44
CA GLU A 23 2.09 11.44 7.70
C GLU A 23 2.54 11.35 6.24
N ALA A 24 3.74 10.82 6.00
CA ALA A 24 4.24 10.60 4.64
C ALA A 24 3.36 9.58 3.88
N TYR A 25 2.95 8.48 4.51
CA TYR A 25 2.08 7.51 3.85
C TYR A 25 0.66 8.07 3.61
N ALA A 26 0.16 8.91 4.50
CA ALA A 26 -1.11 9.61 4.31
C ALA A 26 -1.03 10.59 3.12
N ALA A 27 0.09 11.31 2.97
CA ALA A 27 0.34 12.14 1.79
C ALA A 27 0.35 11.31 0.49
N TYR A 28 1.05 10.16 0.50
CA TYR A 28 1.00 9.21 -0.61
C TYR A 28 -0.45 8.83 -0.96
N GLY A 29 -1.26 8.44 0.02
CA GLY A 29 -2.65 8.04 -0.20
C GLY A 29 -3.52 9.17 -0.76
N ARG A 30 -3.37 10.39 -0.23
CA ARG A 30 -4.09 11.58 -0.70
C ARG A 30 -3.74 11.89 -2.16
N ASP A 31 -2.46 11.85 -2.51
CA ASP A 31 -1.98 12.34 -3.80
C ASP A 31 -2.07 11.26 -4.90
N SER A 32 -1.93 9.98 -4.55
CA SER A 32 -2.11 8.86 -5.50
C SER A 32 -3.56 8.38 -5.66
N GLY A 33 -4.41 8.64 -4.66
CA GLY A 33 -5.79 8.16 -4.62
C GLY A 33 -6.67 8.57 -5.83
N PRO A 34 -6.60 9.81 -6.34
CA PRO A 34 -7.31 10.21 -7.55
C PRO A 34 -6.88 9.42 -8.80
N ILE A 35 -5.58 9.18 -8.96
CA ILE A 35 -5.02 8.45 -10.11
C ILE A 35 -5.43 6.99 -10.05
N PHE A 36 -5.30 6.38 -8.87
CA PHE A 36 -5.76 5.02 -8.60
C PHE A 36 -7.22 4.82 -9.00
N ARG A 37 -8.12 5.72 -8.57
CA ARG A 37 -9.55 5.66 -8.91
C ARG A 37 -9.81 5.90 -10.40
N ARG A 38 -9.13 6.87 -11.02
CA ARG A 38 -9.25 7.17 -12.46
C ARG A 38 -8.94 5.95 -13.33
N LEU A 39 -8.00 5.10 -12.90
CA LEU A 39 -7.62 3.87 -13.61
C LEU A 39 -8.46 2.64 -13.20
N GLY A 40 -9.60 2.86 -12.53
CA GLY A 40 -10.53 1.80 -12.12
C GLY A 40 -10.10 1.04 -10.86
N GLY A 41 -9.11 1.54 -10.13
CA GLY A 41 -8.67 0.96 -8.87
C GLY A 41 -9.73 1.12 -7.76
N SER A 42 -9.91 0.07 -6.96
CA SER A 42 -10.78 0.08 -5.79
C SER A 42 -10.16 -0.67 -4.60
N ILE A 43 -10.49 -0.27 -3.38
CA ILE A 43 -10.11 -1.00 -2.16
C ILE A 43 -11.22 -1.99 -1.84
N LEU A 44 -10.94 -3.29 -1.93
CA LEU A 44 -11.92 -4.34 -1.64
C LEU A 44 -12.01 -4.66 -0.16
N TRP A 45 -10.89 -4.51 0.54
CA TRP A 45 -10.76 -4.80 1.97
C TRP A 45 -9.65 -3.97 2.58
N SER A 46 -9.83 -3.56 3.82
CA SER A 46 -8.80 -2.97 4.66
C SER A 46 -8.97 -3.45 6.10
N GLY A 47 -7.84 -3.56 6.81
CA GLY A 47 -7.82 -3.93 8.22
C GLY A 47 -6.68 -3.24 8.94
N ARG A 48 -6.88 -2.95 10.23
CA ARG A 48 -5.79 -2.50 11.12
C ARG A 48 -5.12 -3.75 11.70
N PRO A 49 -3.85 -4.04 11.38
CA PRO A 49 -3.16 -5.14 12.02
C PRO A 49 -3.02 -4.87 13.53
N GLU A 50 -3.35 -5.86 14.36
CA GLU A 50 -3.29 -5.72 15.82
C GLU A 50 -2.23 -6.61 16.45
N LEU A 51 -2.09 -7.85 15.95
CA LEU A 51 -1.14 -8.82 16.49
C LEU A 51 -0.74 -9.86 15.43
N MET A 52 0.54 -10.24 15.41
CA MET A 52 1.01 -11.41 14.67
C MET A 52 0.82 -12.65 15.55
N LEU A 53 -0.30 -13.36 15.35
CA LEU A 53 -0.62 -14.56 16.14
C LEU A 53 0.26 -15.77 15.76
N ILE A 54 0.53 -15.94 14.46
CA ILE A 54 1.36 -17.01 13.92
C ILE A 54 2.31 -16.41 12.90
N GLY A 55 3.61 -16.46 13.18
CA GLY A 55 4.65 -15.91 12.32
C GLY A 55 5.84 -15.40 13.14
N PRO A 56 6.90 -14.91 12.49
CA PRO A 56 8.03 -14.31 13.20
C PRO A 56 7.59 -13.06 13.95
N GLU A 57 8.02 -12.92 15.22
CA GLU A 57 7.64 -11.77 16.06
C GLU A 57 8.13 -10.42 15.51
N ALA A 58 9.21 -10.45 14.72
CA ALA A 58 9.75 -9.28 14.05
C ALA A 58 8.89 -8.78 12.87
N GLU A 59 8.00 -9.63 12.32
CA GLU A 59 7.06 -9.21 11.29
C GLU A 59 5.86 -8.51 11.91
N ARG A 60 5.85 -7.19 11.78
CA ARG A 60 4.77 -6.31 12.24
C ARG A 60 4.38 -5.37 11.13
N TRP A 61 3.07 -5.17 10.96
CA TRP A 61 2.52 -4.34 9.90
C TRP A 61 1.69 -3.22 10.53
N HIS A 62 1.76 -2.02 9.97
CA HIS A 62 0.94 -0.89 10.41
C HIS A 62 -0.33 -0.76 9.55
N ILE A 63 -0.26 -1.22 8.29
CA ILE A 63 -1.36 -1.10 7.32
C ILE A 63 -1.51 -2.42 6.57
N ALA A 64 -2.75 -2.91 6.44
CA ALA A 64 -3.10 -4.03 5.58
C ALA A 64 -4.34 -3.71 4.73
N PHE A 65 -4.27 -3.93 3.42
CA PHE A 65 -5.40 -3.76 2.51
C PHE A 65 -5.26 -4.57 1.22
N VAL A 66 -6.38 -4.80 0.55
CA VAL A 66 -6.44 -5.38 -0.80
C VAL A 66 -6.94 -4.32 -1.77
N ALA A 67 -6.08 -3.93 -2.70
CA ALA A 67 -6.43 -3.09 -3.84
C ALA A 67 -6.73 -3.97 -5.06
N ALA A 68 -7.89 -3.77 -5.67
CA ALA A 68 -8.26 -4.36 -6.95
C ALA A 68 -7.99 -3.37 -8.09
N TYR A 69 -7.66 -3.94 -9.25
CA TYR A 69 -7.46 -3.24 -10.50
C TYR A 69 -8.24 -4.00 -11.58
N PRO A 70 -8.78 -3.33 -12.60
CA PRO A 70 -9.54 -3.99 -13.66
C PRO A 70 -8.67 -4.89 -14.54
N SER A 71 -7.36 -4.61 -14.61
CA SER A 71 -6.39 -5.43 -15.33
C SER A 71 -4.97 -5.23 -14.77
N GLY A 72 -4.05 -6.11 -15.15
CA GLY A 72 -2.63 -5.89 -14.88
C GLY A 72 -2.09 -4.63 -15.58
N GLN A 73 -2.64 -4.30 -16.76
CA GLN A 73 -2.25 -3.09 -17.49
C GLN A 73 -2.63 -1.81 -16.74
N ALA A 74 -3.81 -1.76 -16.10
CA ALA A 74 -4.21 -0.61 -15.29
C ALA A 74 -3.24 -0.32 -14.13
N PHE A 75 -2.66 -1.37 -13.53
CA PHE A 75 -1.59 -1.20 -12.53
C PHE A 75 -0.30 -0.66 -13.16
N ILE A 76 0.09 -1.16 -14.34
CA ILE A 76 1.26 -0.69 -15.08
C ILE A 76 1.11 0.78 -15.48
N ASP A 77 -0.08 1.16 -15.96
CA ASP A 77 -0.39 2.54 -16.34
C ASP A 77 -0.31 3.47 -15.12
N MET A 78 -0.80 3.00 -13.95
CA MET A 78 -0.71 3.74 -12.70
C MET A 78 0.75 4.02 -12.32
N ILE A 79 1.65 3.03 -12.33
CA ILE A 79 3.05 3.24 -11.93
C ILE A 79 3.86 4.06 -12.95
N ARG A 80 3.39 4.15 -14.20
CA ARG A 80 3.98 4.97 -15.27
C ARG A 80 3.46 6.41 -15.29
N ASP A 81 2.35 6.68 -14.61
CA ASP A 81 1.77 8.02 -14.52
C ASP A 81 2.71 8.97 -13.77
N ALA A 82 3.04 10.12 -14.38
CA ALA A 82 4.00 11.07 -13.83
C ALA A 82 3.52 11.72 -12.52
N GLU A 83 2.21 11.86 -12.32
CA GLU A 83 1.65 12.35 -11.05
C GLU A 83 1.77 11.27 -9.97
N TYR A 84 1.55 10.01 -10.34
CA TYR A 84 1.71 8.89 -9.42
C TYR A 84 3.17 8.73 -9.00
N GLN A 85 4.12 8.87 -9.92
CA GLN A 85 5.55 8.82 -9.60
C GLN A 85 5.96 9.91 -8.61
N ARG A 86 5.42 11.12 -8.74
CA ARG A 86 5.62 12.19 -7.75
C ARG A 86 5.04 11.80 -6.38
N ALA A 87 3.80 11.32 -6.34
CA ALA A 87 3.17 10.86 -5.11
C ALA A 87 3.91 9.67 -4.46
N ALA A 88 4.45 8.75 -5.28
CA ALA A 88 5.15 7.55 -4.82
C ALA A 88 6.43 7.87 -4.03
N GLN A 89 7.02 9.06 -4.20
CA GLN A 89 8.15 9.52 -3.38
C GLN A 89 7.77 9.56 -1.89
N HIS A 90 6.54 9.96 -1.56
CA HIS A 90 6.03 9.93 -0.19
C HIS A 90 5.99 8.49 0.37
N ARG A 91 5.60 7.51 -0.45
CA ARG A 91 5.61 6.08 -0.07
C ARG A 91 7.05 5.61 0.18
N THR A 92 7.98 5.95 -0.70
CA THR A 92 9.39 5.59 -0.56
C THR A 92 9.97 6.14 0.75
N ALA A 93 9.67 7.40 1.09
CA ALA A 93 10.10 8.01 2.34
C ALA A 93 9.45 7.36 3.57
N ALA A 94 8.19 6.96 3.47
CA ALA A 94 7.39 6.44 4.58
C ALA A 94 7.70 4.99 4.97
N VAL A 95 7.97 4.12 4.00
CA VAL A 95 7.95 2.67 4.18
C VAL A 95 9.29 2.14 4.69
N ALA A 96 9.23 1.36 5.78
CA ALA A 96 10.37 0.61 6.31
C ALA A 96 10.50 -0.76 5.64
N ASP A 97 9.37 -1.44 5.44
CA ASP A 97 9.28 -2.75 4.78
C ASP A 97 7.85 -2.94 4.23
N SER A 98 7.70 -3.74 3.17
CA SER A 98 6.38 -4.07 2.64
C SER A 98 6.31 -5.41 1.91
N ARG A 99 5.08 -5.93 1.78
CA ARG A 99 4.73 -6.98 0.83
C ARG A 99 3.67 -6.43 -0.13
N LEU A 100 3.86 -6.67 -1.42
CA LEU A 100 2.88 -6.38 -2.47
C LEU A 100 2.66 -7.66 -3.27
N ILE A 101 1.57 -8.36 -2.99
CA ILE A 101 1.33 -9.70 -3.55
C ILE A 101 0.21 -9.62 -4.58
N ARG A 102 0.50 -10.04 -5.81
CA ARG A 102 -0.51 -10.21 -6.86
C ARG A 102 -1.23 -11.54 -6.65
N MET A 103 -2.55 -11.48 -6.65
CA MET A 103 -3.43 -12.64 -6.47
C MET A 103 -4.53 -12.58 -7.52
N ALA A 104 -4.94 -13.73 -8.05
CA ALA A 104 -6.21 -13.84 -8.74
C ALA A 104 -7.34 -13.86 -7.68
N PRO A 105 -8.48 -13.19 -7.92
CA PRO A 105 -9.61 -13.27 -7.01
C PRO A 105 -10.17 -14.71 -7.00
N GLY A 106 -10.42 -15.24 -5.81
CA GLY A 106 -11.15 -16.49 -5.60
C GLY A 106 -12.59 -16.22 -5.17
N THR A 107 -13.42 -17.27 -5.20
CA THR A 107 -14.75 -17.23 -4.59
C THR A 107 -14.63 -17.56 -3.10
N PRO A 108 -15.15 -16.73 -2.17
CA PRO A 108 -15.17 -17.07 -0.76
C PRO A 108 -15.88 -18.41 -0.52
N GLY A 109 -15.19 -19.35 0.13
CA GLY A 109 -15.75 -20.64 0.55
C GLY A 109 -16.13 -20.64 2.03
N ALA A 110 -16.75 -21.74 2.49
CA ALA A 110 -17.08 -21.94 3.91
C ALA A 110 -15.90 -22.49 4.74
N GLY A 111 -14.80 -22.89 4.09
CA GLY A 111 -13.62 -23.50 4.71
C GLY A 111 -12.32 -22.78 4.36
N PHE A 112 -11.20 -23.40 4.69
CA PHE A 112 -9.86 -22.82 4.52
C PHE A 112 -9.19 -23.17 3.18
N ALA A 113 -9.84 -23.97 2.32
CA ALA A 113 -9.36 -24.39 1.01
C ALA A 113 -10.52 -24.49 0.01
#